data_AF-A0A7X6RQD8-F1
#
_entry.id   AF-A0A7X6RQD8-F1
#
_cell.length_a   1.000
_cell.length_b   1.000
_cell.length_c   1.000
_cell.angle_alpha   90.00
_cell.angle_beta   90.00
_cell.angle_gamma   90.00
#
_symmetry.space_group_name_H-M   'P 1'
#
loop_
_entity.id
_entity.type
_entity.pdbx_description
1 polymer ?
#
loop_
_entity_poly.entity_id
_entity_poly.type
_entity_poly.pdbx_seq_one_letter_code
_entity_poly.pdbx_strand_id
1 'polypeptide(L)'
;MANPVREFLGGVGALLRGFTLLLRKPRLFLLGALPALITSLVFLALFVLLVVNLTDLADWATPFADGWDPLWQGLLRGAVSVAVLAGSLLLMVVGFTTVTLALGGPIYDKVTELVEKELGNDPGELDESLMTSMWRAVRQSLAVVAVSLVVTVFVFAIGFIPVVGQVAGPVLAAVLGGWLLAVELLASAFDRRRLMTIRERRRYMGTRRARVLGYAVPTYFLLAVPFLAVVVFPAATAGAVILTRELVPTPPHRPDPAGPLPGPGAQGGPLPGGTPPGGPLPGGRGQD
;
A
#
# COMPACT_ATOMS: atom_id res chain seq x y z
N MET A 1 1.04 -30.73 -0.73
CA MET A 1 1.40 -29.39 -1.25
C MET A 1 0.17 -28.80 -1.91
N ALA A 2 -0.20 -27.55 -1.63
CA ALA A 2 -1.38 -26.95 -2.25
C ALA A 2 -1.17 -26.80 -3.77
N ASN A 3 -2.24 -27.00 -4.55
CA ASN A 3 -2.20 -26.83 -6.01
C ASN A 3 -1.76 -25.38 -6.34
N PRO A 4 -0.72 -25.16 -7.16
CA PRO A 4 -0.21 -23.83 -7.48
C PRO A 4 -1.26 -22.92 -8.13
N VAL A 5 -2.19 -23.48 -8.91
CA VAL A 5 -3.32 -22.72 -9.49
C VAL A 5 -4.25 -22.20 -8.40
N ARG A 6 -4.57 -23.03 -7.41
CA ARG A 6 -5.42 -22.63 -6.29
C ARG A 6 -4.75 -21.57 -5.42
N GLU A 7 -3.44 -21.67 -5.20
CA GLU A 7 -2.69 -20.64 -4.48
C GLU A 7 -2.69 -19.32 -5.27
N PHE A 8 -2.43 -19.35 -6.58
CA PHE A 8 -2.49 -18.17 -7.44
C PHE A 8 -3.87 -17.50 -7.40
N LEU A 9 -4.95 -18.27 -7.59
CA LEU A 9 -6.31 -17.75 -7.49
C LEU A 9 -6.65 -17.23 -6.09
N GLY A 10 -6.07 -17.83 -5.03
CA GLY A 10 -6.16 -17.30 -3.67
C GLY A 10 -5.53 -15.91 -3.53
N GLY A 11 -4.40 -15.68 -4.20
CA GLY A 11 -3.76 -14.36 -4.31
C GLY A 11 -4.62 -13.33 -5.03
N VAL A 12 -5.17 -13.69 -6.19
CA VAL A 12 -6.13 -12.86 -6.94
C VAL A 12 -7.33 -12.53 -6.04
N GLY A 13 -7.84 -13.52 -5.31
CA GLY A 13 -8.93 -13.36 -4.35
C GLY A 13 -8.58 -12.43 -3.19
N ALA A 14 -7.31 -12.32 -2.76
CA ALA A 14 -6.90 -11.34 -1.75
C ALA A 14 -7.01 -9.91 -2.30
N LEU A 15 -6.58 -9.67 -3.54
CA LEU A 15 -6.75 -8.38 -4.21
C LEU A 15 -8.23 -8.00 -4.34
N LEU A 16 -9.07 -8.91 -4.84
CA LEU A 16 -10.51 -8.68 -4.99
C LEU A 16 -11.22 -8.40 -3.66
N ARG A 17 -10.82 -9.08 -2.58
CA ARG A 17 -11.32 -8.79 -1.23
C ARG A 17 -10.89 -7.40 -0.75
N GLY A 18 -9.68 -6.96 -1.08
CA GLY A 18 -9.22 -5.59 -0.85
C GLY A 18 -10.10 -4.55 -1.55
N PHE A 19 -10.40 -4.75 -2.84
CA PHE A 19 -11.36 -3.92 -3.58
C PHE A 19 -12.75 -3.92 -2.93
N THR A 20 -13.27 -5.11 -2.61
CA THR A 20 -14.60 -5.27 -2.02
C THR A 20 -14.70 -4.57 -0.66
N LEU A 21 -13.65 -4.64 0.16
CA LEU A 21 -13.59 -3.98 1.46
C LEU A 21 -13.69 -2.46 1.31
N LEU A 22 -12.90 -1.88 0.40
CA LEU A 22 -12.93 -0.43 0.19
C LEU A 22 -14.23 0.06 -0.44
N LEU A 23 -14.79 -0.68 -1.39
CA LEU A 23 -16.09 -0.33 -1.99
C LEU A 23 -17.23 -0.35 -0.95
N ARG A 24 -17.17 -1.24 0.03
CA ARG A 24 -18.14 -1.29 1.14
C ARG A 24 -17.91 -0.21 2.19
N LYS A 25 -16.73 0.41 2.22
CA LYS A 25 -16.31 1.38 3.25
C LYS A 25 -15.78 2.65 2.57
N PRO A 26 -16.67 3.53 2.07
CA PRO A 26 -16.27 4.70 1.29
C PRO A 26 -15.34 5.65 2.06
N ARG A 27 -15.42 5.68 3.40
CA ARG A 27 -14.50 6.47 4.23
C ARG A 27 -13.04 6.00 4.13
N LEU A 28 -12.77 4.68 4.14
CA LEU A 28 -11.41 4.17 3.98
C LEU A 28 -10.89 4.41 2.55
N PHE A 29 -11.78 4.26 1.56
CA PHE A 29 -11.45 4.54 0.17
C PHE A 29 -11.08 6.03 -0.03
N LEU A 30 -11.91 6.94 0.45
CA LEU A 30 -11.67 8.38 0.39
C LEU A 30 -10.38 8.76 1.11
N LEU A 31 -10.10 8.17 2.27
CA LEU A 31 -8.88 8.43 3.01
C LEU A 31 -7.65 8.01 2.21
N GLY A 32 -7.67 6.84 1.57
CA GLY A 32 -6.57 6.40 0.69
C GLY A 32 -6.43 7.20 -0.60
N ALA A 33 -7.53 7.66 -1.20
CA ALA A 33 -7.51 8.49 -2.41
C ALA A 33 -7.23 9.98 -2.12
N LEU A 34 -7.32 10.40 -0.86
CA LEU A 34 -7.24 11.80 -0.43
C LEU A 34 -5.97 12.53 -0.91
N PRO A 35 -4.75 11.96 -0.83
CA PRO A 35 -3.54 12.66 -1.26
C PRO A 35 -3.61 13.01 -2.74
N ALA A 36 -3.94 12.03 -3.58
CA ALA A 36 -4.06 12.20 -5.02
C ALA A 36 -5.19 13.18 -5.37
N LEU A 37 -6.31 13.12 -4.66
CA LEU A 37 -7.44 14.02 -4.87
C LEU A 37 -7.07 15.48 -4.56
N ILE A 38 -6.47 15.74 -3.40
CA ILE A 38 -6.03 17.08 -3.01
C ILE A 38 -5.01 17.62 -4.01
N THR A 39 -3.97 16.84 -4.33
CA THR A 39 -2.95 17.27 -5.30
C THR A 39 -3.57 17.53 -6.68
N SER A 40 -4.52 16.69 -7.13
CA SER A 40 -5.22 16.90 -8.40
C SER A 40 -6.01 18.19 -8.42
N LEU A 41 -6.76 18.50 -7.35
CA LEU A 41 -7.54 19.72 -7.26
C LEU A 41 -6.65 20.97 -7.27
N VAL A 42 -5.55 20.95 -6.52
CA VAL A 42 -4.58 22.06 -6.49
C VAL A 42 -3.96 22.26 -7.87
N PHE A 43 -3.48 21.19 -8.50
CA PHE A 43 -2.82 21.30 -9.81
C PHE A 43 -3.80 21.71 -10.90
N LEU A 44 -5.04 21.23 -10.84
CA LEU A 44 -6.11 21.67 -11.73
C LEU A 44 -6.41 23.17 -11.55
N ALA A 45 -6.50 23.66 -10.31
CA ALA A 45 -6.72 25.07 -10.04
C ALA A 45 -5.57 25.94 -10.58
N LEU A 46 -4.32 25.51 -10.37
CA LEU A 46 -3.13 26.18 -10.93
C LEU A 46 -3.13 26.16 -12.46
N PHE A 47 -3.54 25.05 -13.08
CA PHE A 47 -3.63 24.93 -14.53
C PHE A 47 -4.71 25.83 -15.11
N VAL A 48 -5.89 25.87 -14.50
CA VAL A 48 -6.98 26.77 -14.89
C VAL A 48 -6.53 28.23 -14.76
N LEU A 49 -5.89 28.60 -13.65
CA LEU A 49 -5.35 29.94 -13.45
C LEU A 49 -4.34 30.31 -14.55
N LEU A 50 -3.45 29.39 -14.90
CA LEU A 50 -2.50 29.59 -15.98
C LEU A 50 -3.19 29.81 -17.33
N VAL A 51 -4.17 28.96 -17.69
CA VAL A 51 -4.88 29.05 -18.96
C VAL A 51 -5.65 30.36 -19.09
N VAL A 52 -6.34 30.78 -18.02
CA VAL A 52 -7.13 32.02 -18.02
C VAL A 52 -6.24 33.26 -18.15
N ASN A 53 -5.02 33.23 -17.60
CA ASN A 53 -4.07 34.34 -17.65
C ASN A 53 -3.00 34.16 -18.74
N LEU A 54 -3.15 33.21 -19.67
CA LEU A 54 -2.08 32.80 -20.56
C LEU A 54 -1.68 33.87 -21.56
N THR A 55 -2.65 34.65 -22.04
CA THR A 55 -2.44 35.78 -22.95
C THR A 55 -1.74 36.92 -22.23
N ASP A 56 -2.21 37.28 -21.04
CA ASP A 56 -1.64 38.36 -20.24
C ASP A 56 -0.20 38.04 -19.82
N LEU A 57 0.07 36.76 -19.55
CA LEU A 57 1.42 36.27 -19.25
C LEU A 57 2.34 36.33 -20.47
N ALA A 58 1.84 35.98 -21.66
CA ALA A 58 2.61 36.10 -22.90
C ALA A 58 2.92 37.56 -23.25
N ASP A 59 1.95 38.45 -23.02
CA ASP A 59 2.10 39.89 -23.20
C ASP A 59 3.14 40.46 -22.23
N TRP A 60 3.02 40.12 -20.93
CA TRP A 60 3.97 40.51 -19.90
C TRP A 60 5.39 39.99 -20.16
N ALA A 61 5.52 38.79 -20.72
CA ALA A 61 6.81 38.20 -21.06
C ALA A 61 7.43 38.75 -22.35
N THR A 62 6.65 39.43 -23.21
CA THR A 62 7.09 39.91 -24.53
C THR A 62 6.91 41.42 -24.77
N PRO A 63 7.26 42.30 -23.81
CA PRO A 63 7.05 43.76 -23.96
C PRO A 63 7.89 44.35 -25.11
N PHE A 64 9.00 43.71 -25.46
CA PHE A 64 9.84 44.10 -26.59
C PHE A 64 9.15 43.92 -27.97
N ALA A 65 8.05 43.16 -28.02
CA ALA A 65 7.30 42.89 -29.26
C ALA A 65 6.10 43.83 -29.45
N ASP A 66 5.87 44.78 -28.54
CA ASP A 66 4.68 45.65 -28.55
C ASP A 66 4.59 46.56 -29.79
N GLY A 67 5.74 46.92 -30.37
CA GLY A 67 5.81 47.74 -31.59
C GLY A 67 5.94 46.94 -32.89
N TRP A 68 5.84 45.61 -32.85
CA TRP A 68 6.01 44.77 -34.03
C TRP A 68 4.76 44.81 -34.92
N ASP A 69 4.92 44.33 -36.16
CA ASP A 69 3.77 44.06 -37.01
C ASP A 69 2.81 43.06 -36.32
N PRO A 70 1.48 43.28 -36.37
CA PRO A 70 0.50 42.46 -35.66
C PRO A 70 0.61 40.96 -35.95
N LEU A 71 0.99 40.57 -37.18
CA LEU A 71 1.12 39.16 -37.55
C LEU A 71 2.29 38.51 -36.80
N TRP A 72 3.46 39.15 -36.79
CA TRP A 72 4.65 38.63 -36.13
C TRP A 72 4.53 38.66 -34.61
N GLN A 73 3.89 39.70 -34.06
CA GLN A 73 3.57 39.81 -32.64
C GLN A 73 2.65 38.66 -32.19
N GLY A 74 1.56 38.41 -32.93
CA GLY A 74 0.61 37.34 -32.62
C GLY A 74 1.24 35.95 -32.71
N LEU A 75 2.07 35.69 -33.72
CA LEU A 75 2.80 34.42 -33.85
C LEU A 75 3.76 34.18 -32.68
N LEU A 76 4.54 35.20 -32.29
CA LEU A 76 5.46 35.10 -31.15
C LEU A 76 4.71 34.83 -29.85
N ARG A 77 3.69 35.64 -29.54
CA ARG A 77 2.90 35.50 -28.30
C ARG A 77 2.19 34.16 -28.24
N GLY A 78 1.62 33.70 -29.35
CA GLY A 78 1.05 32.36 -29.46
C GLY A 78 2.06 31.24 -29.20
N ALA A 79 3.26 31.35 -29.78
CA ALA A 79 4.34 30.39 -29.53
C ALA A 79 4.79 30.39 -28.06
N VAL A 80 4.91 31.55 -27.43
CA VAL A 80 5.23 31.70 -26.00
C VAL A 80 4.13 31.07 -25.14
N SER A 81 2.85 31.35 -25.42
CA SER A 81 1.72 30.74 -24.71
C SER A 81 1.75 29.21 -24.80
N VAL A 82 2.00 28.65 -25.98
CA VAL A 82 2.12 27.19 -26.16
C VAL A 82 3.30 26.63 -25.39
N ALA A 83 4.46 27.29 -25.44
CA ALA A 83 5.67 26.85 -24.74
C ALA A 83 5.48 26.88 -23.21
N VAL A 84 4.88 27.95 -22.69
CA VAL A 84 4.56 28.08 -21.26
C VAL A 84 3.57 27.00 -20.84
N LEU A 85 2.49 26.80 -21.61
CA LEU A 85 1.48 25.80 -21.30
C LEU A 85 2.07 24.38 -21.29
N ALA A 86 2.87 24.03 -22.31
CA ALA A 86 3.54 22.74 -22.39
C ALA A 86 4.57 22.54 -21.27
N GLY A 87 5.39 23.57 -21.00
CA GLY A 87 6.40 23.54 -19.93
C GLY A 87 5.76 23.40 -18.55
N SER A 88 4.73 24.18 -18.26
CA SER A 88 3.98 24.09 -17.00
C SER A 88 3.28 22.74 -16.87
N LEU A 89 2.70 22.20 -17.94
CA LEU A 89 2.09 20.86 -17.90
C LEU A 89 3.13 19.77 -17.59
N LEU A 90 4.32 19.84 -18.19
CA LEU A 90 5.41 18.91 -17.89
C LEU A 90 5.86 19.02 -16.43
N LEU A 91 6.04 20.25 -15.93
CA LEU A 91 6.36 20.50 -14.52
C LEU A 91 5.26 19.99 -13.59
N MET A 92 4.00 20.15 -13.98
CA MET A 92 2.85 19.64 -13.23
C MET A 92 2.85 18.11 -13.19
N VAL A 93 3.15 17.42 -14.28
CA VAL A 93 3.24 15.95 -14.29
C VAL A 93 4.32 15.45 -13.32
N VAL A 94 5.52 16.04 -13.36
CA VAL A 94 6.63 15.65 -12.46
C VAL A 94 6.35 16.05 -11.01
N GLY A 95 5.83 17.26 -10.80
CA GLY A 95 5.47 17.78 -9.49
C GLY A 95 4.33 17.02 -8.82
N PHE A 96 3.35 16.56 -9.60
CA PHE A 96 2.17 15.86 -9.10
C PHE A 96 2.56 14.62 -8.31
N THR A 97 3.42 13.76 -8.86
CA THR A 97 3.88 12.54 -8.17
C THR A 97 4.62 12.88 -6.89
N THR A 98 5.50 13.88 -6.94
CA THR A 98 6.31 14.30 -5.79
C THR A 98 5.43 14.81 -4.64
N VAL A 99 4.49 15.72 -4.94
CA VAL A 99 3.58 16.29 -3.95
C VAL A 99 2.61 15.23 -3.42
N THR A 100 2.04 14.39 -4.30
CA THR A 100 1.11 13.33 -3.90
C THR A 100 1.78 12.34 -2.94
N LEU A 101 3.02 11.94 -3.20
CA LEU A 101 3.77 11.03 -2.32
C LEU A 101 4.12 11.67 -0.98
N ALA A 102 4.55 12.94 -0.99
CA ALA A 102 4.87 13.70 0.22
C ALA A 102 3.65 13.82 1.15
N LEU A 103 2.46 14.06 0.59
CA LEU A 103 1.21 14.11 1.35
C LEU A 103 0.72 12.71 1.75
N GLY A 104 1.01 11.71 0.93
CA GLY A 104 0.45 10.36 1.06
C GLY A 104 0.97 9.56 2.25
N GLY A 105 2.25 9.70 2.61
CA GLY A 105 2.90 8.85 3.64
C GLY A 105 2.08 8.68 4.93
N PRO A 106 1.78 9.76 5.67
CA PRO A 106 1.01 9.67 6.93
C PRO A 106 -0.41 9.13 6.74
N ILE A 107 -1.03 9.44 5.60
CA ILE A 107 -2.40 9.03 5.28
C ILE A 107 -2.44 7.52 4.99
N TYR A 108 -1.48 6.99 4.24
CA TYR A 108 -1.40 5.57 3.91
C TYR A 108 -1.13 4.69 5.15
N ASP A 109 -0.33 5.17 6.10
CA ASP A 109 -0.13 4.50 7.39
C ASP A 109 -1.44 4.38 8.17
N LYS A 110 -2.25 5.45 8.15
CA LYS A 110 -3.60 5.46 8.75
C LYS A 110 -4.59 4.57 8.02
N VAL A 111 -4.56 4.48 6.68
CA VAL A 111 -5.39 3.50 5.95
C VAL A 111 -5.07 2.08 6.42
N THR A 112 -3.78 1.75 6.50
CA THR A 112 -3.33 0.41 6.92
C THR A 112 -3.81 0.10 8.34
N GLU A 113 -3.81 1.08 9.23
CA GLU A 113 -4.37 0.97 10.59
C GLU A 113 -5.84 0.62 10.60
N LEU A 114 -6.64 1.39 9.86
CA LEU A 114 -8.08 1.22 9.81
C LEU A 114 -8.46 -0.11 9.16
N VAL A 115 -7.70 -0.56 8.16
CA VAL A 115 -7.91 -1.87 7.54
C VAL A 115 -7.61 -3.01 8.52
N GLU A 116 -6.49 -2.98 9.25
CA GLU A 116 -6.19 -4.02 10.26
C GLU A 116 -7.25 -4.03 11.39
N LYS A 117 -7.71 -2.86 11.84
CA LYS A 117 -8.79 -2.74 12.83
C LYS A 117 -10.11 -3.35 12.33
N GLU A 118 -10.49 -3.07 11.09
CA GLU A 118 -11.71 -3.62 10.47
C GLU A 118 -11.63 -5.14 10.30
N LEU A 119 -10.42 -5.68 10.09
CA LEU A 119 -10.19 -7.13 10.00
C LEU A 119 -10.03 -7.81 11.37
N GLY A 120 -9.93 -7.05 12.48
CA GLY A 120 -9.76 -7.55 13.85
C GLY A 120 -8.37 -8.11 14.16
N ASN A 121 -8.03 -8.33 15.44
CA ASN A 121 -6.68 -8.74 15.91
C ASN A 121 -5.55 -7.75 15.57
N ASP A 122 -5.77 -6.46 15.87
CA ASP A 122 -4.75 -5.41 15.72
C ASP A 122 -3.52 -5.75 16.60
N PRO A 123 -2.31 -5.90 16.01
CA PRO A 123 -1.09 -6.22 16.77
C PRO A 123 -0.63 -5.15 17.77
N GLY A 124 -1.31 -3.99 17.81
CA GLY A 124 -0.96 -2.84 18.66
C GLY A 124 0.06 -1.90 18.00
N GLU A 125 0.34 -0.78 18.66
CA GLU A 125 1.28 0.23 18.15
C GLU A 125 2.73 -0.27 18.23
N LEU A 126 3.56 0.19 17.29
CA LEU A 126 4.99 -0.09 17.24
C LEU A 126 5.72 0.99 18.05
N ASP A 127 6.25 0.62 19.22
CA ASP A 127 7.12 1.46 20.05
C ASP A 127 8.54 1.49 19.46
N GLU A 128 8.73 2.27 18.39
CA GLU A 128 10.06 2.49 17.80
C GLU A 128 10.38 3.98 17.70
N SER A 129 11.64 4.33 18.00
CA SER A 129 12.13 5.69 17.81
C SER A 129 11.97 6.13 16.35
N LEU A 130 11.34 7.28 16.13
CA LEU A 130 11.07 7.86 14.80
C LEU A 130 12.34 7.89 13.93
N MET A 131 13.49 8.20 14.52
CA MET A 131 14.77 8.27 13.81
C MET A 131 15.22 6.89 13.28
N THR A 132 15.08 5.84 14.09
CA THR A 132 15.45 4.47 13.71
C THR A 132 14.50 3.91 12.65
N SER A 133 13.21 4.27 12.74
CA SER A 133 12.22 3.95 11.72
C SER A 133 12.53 4.63 10.38
N MET A 134 12.79 5.93 10.39
CA MET A 134 13.15 6.69 9.17
C MET A 134 14.40 6.15 8.49
N TRP A 135 15.51 5.94 9.22
CA TRP A 135 16.75 5.46 8.62
C TRP A 135 16.61 4.07 7.99
N ARG A 136 15.87 3.17 8.66
CA ARG A 136 15.58 1.84 8.13
C ARG A 136 14.68 1.91 6.90
N ALA A 137 13.64 2.73 6.92
CA ALA A 137 12.76 2.96 5.78
C ALA A 137 13.57 3.45 4.57
N VAL A 138 14.44 4.45 4.75
CA VAL A 138 15.33 4.97 3.70
C VAL A 138 16.23 3.87 3.14
N ARG A 139 16.92 3.11 3.99
CA ARG A 139 17.80 2.02 3.53
C ARG A 139 17.03 0.92 2.79
N GLN A 140 15.83 0.60 3.25
CA GLN A 140 14.97 -0.38 2.60
C GLN A 140 14.50 0.12 1.23
N SER A 141 14.02 1.36 1.15
CA SER A 141 13.61 1.97 -0.12
C SER A 141 14.77 2.03 -1.11
N LEU A 142 15.97 2.43 -0.66
CA LEU A 142 17.15 2.48 -1.52
C LEU A 142 17.56 1.09 -2.03
N ALA A 143 17.49 0.07 -1.17
CA ALA A 143 17.77 -1.31 -1.57
C ALA A 143 16.74 -1.83 -2.59
N VAL A 144 15.46 -1.47 -2.42
CA VAL A 144 14.42 -1.85 -3.38
C VAL A 144 14.64 -1.12 -4.71
N VAL A 145 14.88 0.19 -4.70
CA VAL A 145 15.17 0.97 -5.92
C VAL A 145 16.38 0.39 -6.67
N ALA A 146 17.47 0.06 -5.97
CA ALA A 146 18.65 -0.53 -6.59
C ALA A 146 18.33 -1.88 -7.25
N VAL A 147 17.58 -2.76 -6.57
CA VAL A 147 17.16 -4.05 -7.12
C VAL A 147 16.20 -3.86 -8.31
N SER A 148 15.25 -2.94 -8.21
CA SER A 148 14.31 -2.59 -9.28
C SER A 148 15.04 -2.09 -10.51
N LEU A 149 16.09 -1.28 -10.35
CA LEU A 149 16.93 -0.81 -11.44
C LEU A 149 17.63 -1.98 -12.15
N VAL A 150 18.26 -2.87 -11.39
CA VAL A 150 18.93 -4.07 -11.94
C VAL A 150 17.94 -4.96 -12.70
N VAL A 151 16.76 -5.22 -12.12
CA VAL A 151 15.70 -6.01 -12.77
C VAL A 151 15.20 -5.33 -14.04
N THR A 152 14.99 -4.01 -14.01
CA THR A 152 14.52 -3.24 -15.16
C THR A 152 15.54 -3.31 -16.30
N VAL A 153 16.82 -3.10 -16.03
CA VAL A 153 17.89 -3.21 -17.03
C VAL A 153 17.95 -4.62 -17.62
N PHE A 154 17.85 -5.65 -16.78
CA PHE A 154 17.85 -7.04 -17.23
C PHE A 154 16.65 -7.37 -18.14
N VAL A 155 15.44 -6.99 -17.74
CA VAL A 155 14.23 -7.20 -18.54
C VAL A 155 14.27 -6.40 -19.84
N PHE A 156 14.76 -5.15 -19.79
CA PHE A 156 14.97 -4.31 -20.97
C PHE A 156 15.96 -4.96 -21.96
N ALA A 157 17.07 -5.50 -21.48
CA ALA A 157 18.05 -6.21 -22.31
C ALA A 157 17.44 -7.44 -23.01
N ILE A 158 16.61 -8.22 -22.31
CA ILE A 158 15.90 -9.35 -22.90
C ILE A 158 14.92 -8.88 -23.99
N GLY A 159 14.32 -7.70 -23.83
CA GLY A 159 13.42 -7.10 -24.81
C GLY A 159 14.05 -6.86 -26.18
N PHE A 160 15.38 -6.79 -26.29
CA PHE A 160 16.07 -6.64 -27.58
C PHE A 160 16.19 -7.93 -28.38
N ILE A 161 15.90 -9.10 -27.78
CA ILE A 161 15.94 -10.37 -28.50
C ILE A 161 14.70 -10.44 -29.41
N PRO A 162 14.85 -10.46 -30.75
CA PRO A 162 13.70 -10.52 -31.65
C PRO A 162 12.86 -11.78 -31.38
N VAL A 163 11.53 -11.65 -31.47
CA VAL A 163 10.54 -12.71 -31.23
C VAL A 163 10.46 -13.17 -29.75
N VAL A 164 11.57 -13.58 -29.14
CA VAL A 164 11.60 -14.06 -27.75
C VAL A 164 11.42 -12.92 -26.75
N GLY A 165 12.08 -11.78 -26.95
CA GLY A 165 12.02 -10.63 -26.06
C GLY A 165 10.65 -9.99 -25.97
N GLN A 166 9.85 -10.07 -27.05
CA GLN A 166 8.47 -9.54 -27.07
C GLN A 166 7.51 -10.33 -26.17
N VAL A 167 7.77 -11.62 -25.96
CA VAL A 167 6.95 -12.47 -25.07
C VAL A 167 7.59 -12.57 -23.68
N ALA A 168 8.89 -12.87 -23.62
CA ALA A 168 9.62 -13.03 -22.38
C ALA A 168 9.74 -11.71 -21.60
N GLY A 169 9.93 -10.59 -22.28
CA GLY A 169 10.07 -9.27 -21.66
C GLY A 169 8.85 -8.90 -20.79
N PRO A 170 7.63 -8.83 -21.34
CA PRO A 170 6.43 -8.52 -20.56
C PRO A 170 6.13 -9.54 -19.45
N VAL A 171 6.36 -10.84 -19.70
CA VAL A 171 6.15 -11.88 -18.68
C VAL A 171 7.13 -11.71 -17.52
N LEU A 172 8.42 -11.49 -17.82
CA LEU A 172 9.44 -11.25 -16.80
C LEU A 172 9.21 -9.92 -16.08
N ALA A 173 8.79 -8.87 -16.79
CA ALA A 173 8.40 -7.60 -16.20
C ALA A 173 7.26 -7.79 -15.19
N ALA A 174 6.22 -8.52 -15.57
CA ALA A 174 5.07 -8.77 -14.71
C ALA A 174 5.43 -9.63 -13.50
N VAL A 175 6.22 -10.68 -13.68
CA VAL A 175 6.60 -11.59 -12.59
C VAL A 175 7.61 -10.94 -11.65
N LEU A 176 8.71 -10.39 -12.17
CA LEU A 176 9.77 -9.78 -11.35
C LEU A 176 9.34 -8.42 -10.80
N GLY A 177 8.76 -7.57 -11.65
CA GLY A 177 8.21 -6.27 -11.24
C GLY A 177 7.04 -6.44 -10.28
N GLY A 178 6.11 -7.36 -10.55
CA GLY A 178 5.06 -7.72 -9.61
C GLY A 178 5.61 -8.23 -8.28
N TRP A 179 6.60 -9.11 -8.28
CA TRP A 179 7.22 -9.57 -7.03
C TRP A 179 7.84 -8.43 -6.21
N LEU A 180 8.55 -7.50 -6.86
CA LEU A 180 9.12 -6.32 -6.19
C LEU A 180 8.03 -5.41 -5.65
N LEU A 181 6.98 -5.16 -6.44
CA LEU A 181 5.80 -4.42 -6.01
C LEU A 181 5.12 -5.05 -4.79
N ALA A 182 5.04 -6.38 -4.73
CA ALA A 182 4.53 -7.08 -3.54
C ALA A 182 5.43 -6.88 -2.32
N VAL A 183 6.76 -6.87 -2.49
CA VAL A 183 7.68 -6.60 -1.38
C VAL A 183 7.44 -5.20 -0.80
N GLU A 184 7.14 -4.21 -1.65
CA GLU A 184 6.81 -2.85 -1.24
C GLU A 184 5.42 -2.77 -0.58
N LEU A 185 4.38 -3.25 -1.26
CA LEU A 185 3.00 -3.12 -0.78
C LEU A 185 2.71 -3.91 0.49
N LEU A 186 3.35 -5.06 0.68
CA LEU A 186 3.17 -5.85 1.91
C LEU A 186 4.04 -5.34 3.07
N ALA A 187 5.00 -4.43 2.82
CA ALA A 187 5.95 -4.00 3.85
C ALA A 187 5.25 -3.46 5.10
N SER A 188 4.31 -2.52 4.94
CA SER A 188 3.57 -1.91 6.06
C SER A 188 2.75 -2.93 6.86
N ALA A 189 2.15 -3.92 6.18
CA ALA A 189 1.42 -5.00 6.83
C ALA A 189 2.35 -5.97 7.59
N PHE A 190 3.56 -6.23 7.07
CA PHE A 190 4.57 -7.00 7.77
C PHE A 190 5.19 -6.25 8.96
N ASP A 191 5.41 -4.94 8.82
CA ASP A 191 5.91 -4.05 9.89
C ASP A 191 4.99 -4.14 11.12
N ARG A 192 3.67 -4.05 10.92
CA ARG A 192 2.68 -4.21 11.99
C ARG A 192 2.76 -5.55 12.73
N ARG A 193 3.27 -6.60 12.07
CA ARG A 193 3.47 -7.93 12.68
C ARG A 193 4.86 -8.10 13.28
N ARG A 194 5.60 -7.01 13.46
CA ARG A 194 6.98 -6.98 13.98
C ARG A 194 7.99 -7.75 13.11
N LEU A 195 7.67 -7.97 11.84
CA LEU A 195 8.57 -8.59 10.88
C LEU A 195 9.36 -7.51 10.15
N MET A 196 10.42 -7.03 10.81
CA MET A 196 11.14 -5.81 10.43
C MET A 196 12.27 -6.02 9.43
N THR A 197 12.68 -7.27 9.17
CA THR A 197 13.76 -7.54 8.22
C THR A 197 13.24 -7.99 6.85
N ILE A 198 13.82 -7.40 5.79
CA ILE A 198 13.53 -7.79 4.39
C ILE A 198 13.74 -9.29 4.17
N ARG A 199 14.75 -9.88 4.84
CA ARG A 199 15.06 -11.31 4.75
C ARG A 199 13.92 -12.18 5.29
N GLU A 200 13.33 -11.82 6.44
CA GLU A 200 12.19 -12.55 7.00
C GLU A 200 10.94 -12.41 6.12
N ARG A 201 10.64 -11.20 5.65
CA ARG A 201 9.50 -10.97 4.73
C ARG A 201 9.61 -11.82 3.47
N ARG A 202 10.79 -11.81 2.83
CA ARG A 202 11.09 -12.63 1.65
C ARG A 202 10.98 -14.12 1.95
N ARG A 203 11.33 -14.57 3.16
CA ARG A 203 11.15 -15.97 3.58
C ARG A 203 9.67 -16.35 3.62
N TYR A 204 8.82 -15.54 4.28
CA TYR A 204 7.37 -15.79 4.34
C TYR A 204 6.71 -15.75 2.96
N MET A 205 7.00 -14.72 2.16
CA MET A 205 6.52 -14.64 0.77
C MET A 205 7.01 -15.82 -0.07
N GLY A 206 8.24 -16.28 0.18
CA GLY A 206 8.88 -17.41 -0.49
C GLY A 206 8.23 -18.76 -0.20
N THR A 207 7.48 -18.91 0.90
CA THR A 207 6.76 -20.16 1.23
C THR A 207 5.54 -20.40 0.35
N ARG A 208 4.90 -19.33 -0.15
CA ARG A 208 3.69 -19.37 -0.97
C ARG A 208 3.80 -18.45 -2.19
N ARG A 209 4.84 -18.68 -3.00
CA ARG A 209 5.17 -17.82 -4.16
C ARG A 209 4.01 -17.64 -5.14
N ALA A 210 3.29 -18.72 -5.45
CA ALA A 210 2.15 -18.67 -6.36
C ALA A 210 1.05 -17.74 -5.82
N ARG A 211 0.79 -17.76 -4.51
CA ARG A 211 -0.20 -16.87 -3.86
C ARG A 211 0.22 -15.40 -3.91
N VAL A 212 1.49 -15.13 -3.64
CA VAL A 212 2.04 -13.78 -3.74
C VAL A 212 1.97 -13.26 -5.18
N LEU A 213 2.39 -14.05 -6.16
CA LEU A 213 2.32 -13.68 -7.58
C LEU A 213 0.89 -13.50 -8.07
N GLY A 214 -0.06 -14.31 -7.57
CA GLY A 214 -1.49 -14.14 -7.88
C GLY A 214 -2.08 -12.81 -7.42
N TYR A 215 -1.58 -12.25 -6.32
CA TYR A 215 -1.91 -10.89 -5.90
C TYR A 215 -1.13 -9.86 -6.73
N ALA A 216 0.16 -10.09 -6.91
CA ALA A 216 1.08 -9.06 -7.38
C ALA A 216 1.05 -8.80 -8.88
N VAL A 217 0.90 -9.85 -9.69
CA VAL A 217 0.89 -9.74 -11.16
C VAL A 217 -0.31 -8.92 -11.65
N PRO A 218 -1.56 -9.19 -11.22
CA PRO A 218 -2.69 -8.34 -11.59
C PRO A 218 -2.52 -6.91 -11.06
N THR A 219 -2.04 -6.75 -9.82
CA THR A 219 -1.80 -5.42 -9.22
C THR A 219 -0.79 -4.62 -10.05
N TYR A 220 0.30 -5.25 -10.51
CA TYR A 220 1.29 -4.63 -11.37
C TYR A 220 0.67 -4.06 -12.67
N PHE A 221 -0.14 -4.86 -13.36
CA PHE A 221 -0.82 -4.39 -14.57
C PHE A 221 -1.86 -3.31 -14.29
N LEU A 222 -2.62 -3.43 -13.21
CA LEU A 222 -3.63 -2.44 -12.84
C LEU A 222 -3.01 -1.09 -12.46
N LEU A 223 -1.86 -1.10 -11.77
CA LEU A 223 -1.11 0.11 -11.44
C LEU A 223 -0.35 0.71 -12.64
N ALA A 224 -0.06 -0.09 -13.66
CA ALA A 224 0.54 0.41 -14.90
C ALA A 224 -0.44 1.27 -15.73
N VAL A 225 -1.75 1.15 -15.50
CA VAL A 225 -2.76 1.97 -16.17
C VAL A 225 -2.83 3.35 -15.46
N PRO A 226 -2.55 4.45 -16.19
CA PRO A 226 -2.66 5.80 -15.63
C PRO A 226 -4.07 6.08 -15.09
N PHE A 227 -4.17 6.93 -14.07
CA PHE A 227 -5.39 7.27 -13.31
C PHE A 227 -6.02 6.11 -12.52
N LEU A 228 -6.03 4.89 -13.07
CA LEU A 228 -6.53 3.70 -12.40
C LEU A 228 -5.75 3.43 -11.10
N ALA A 229 -4.46 3.76 -11.08
CA ALA A 229 -3.60 3.67 -9.90
C ALA A 229 -4.17 4.39 -8.66
N VAL A 230 -4.90 5.51 -8.82
CA VAL A 230 -5.49 6.27 -7.69
C VAL A 230 -6.50 5.43 -6.92
N VAL A 231 -7.25 4.57 -7.63
CA VAL A 231 -8.27 3.69 -7.05
C VAL A 231 -7.67 2.34 -6.66
N VAL A 232 -6.77 1.81 -7.48
CA VAL A 232 -6.14 0.51 -7.28
C VAL A 232 -5.21 0.53 -6.08
N PHE A 233 -4.45 1.60 -5.86
CA PHE A 233 -3.42 1.63 -4.82
C PHE A 233 -4.02 1.44 -3.41
N PRO A 234 -5.07 2.17 -2.99
CA PRO A 234 -5.76 1.89 -1.72
C PRO A 234 -6.35 0.48 -1.64
N ALA A 235 -6.91 -0.04 -2.72
CA ALA A 235 -7.50 -1.38 -2.74
C ALA A 235 -6.42 -2.47 -2.63
N ALA A 236 -5.29 -2.26 -3.29
CA ALA A 236 -4.12 -3.12 -3.23
C ALA A 236 -3.50 -3.10 -1.84
N THR A 237 -3.33 -1.94 -1.19
CA THR A 237 -2.84 -1.90 0.21
C THR A 237 -3.76 -2.67 1.16
N ALA A 238 -5.09 -2.55 1.02
CA ALA A 238 -6.04 -3.38 1.77
C ALA A 238 -5.88 -4.87 1.47
N GLY A 239 -5.72 -5.24 0.19
CA GLY A 239 -5.43 -6.61 -0.24
C GLY A 239 -4.10 -7.16 0.30
N ALA A 240 -3.08 -6.31 0.43
CA ALA A 240 -1.77 -6.65 1.00
C ALA A 240 -1.89 -7.00 2.48
N VAL A 241 -2.73 -6.30 3.25
CA VAL A 241 -3.04 -6.66 4.64
C VAL A 241 -3.68 -8.05 4.71
N ILE A 242 -4.70 -8.30 3.89
CA ILE A 242 -5.39 -9.61 3.82
C ILE A 242 -4.41 -10.73 3.47
N LEU A 243 -3.59 -10.52 2.44
CA LEU A 243 -2.59 -11.50 2.01
C LEU A 243 -1.55 -11.75 3.12
N THR A 244 -1.06 -10.70 3.78
CA THR A 244 -0.06 -10.83 4.85
C THR A 244 -0.59 -11.65 6.02
N ARG A 245 -1.88 -11.48 6.39
CA ARG A 245 -2.56 -12.32 7.39
C ARG A 245 -2.62 -13.79 7.02
N GLU A 246 -2.74 -14.11 5.73
CA GLU A 246 -2.74 -15.49 5.24
C GLU A 246 -1.32 -16.08 5.19
N LEU A 247 -0.29 -15.25 5.01
CA LEU A 247 1.12 -15.65 4.98
C LEU A 247 1.71 -15.81 6.38
N VAL A 248 1.25 -15.01 7.34
CA VAL A 248 1.73 -14.98 8.72
C VAL A 248 0.55 -15.24 9.66
N PRO A 249 0.38 -16.50 10.11
CA PRO A 249 -0.61 -16.81 11.13
C PRO A 249 -0.34 -15.95 12.37
N THR A 250 -1.36 -15.24 12.84
CA THR A 250 -1.26 -14.46 14.08
C THR A 250 -0.93 -15.42 15.23
N PRO A 251 0.09 -15.15 16.07
CA PRO A 251 0.26 -15.89 17.32
C PRO A 251 -1.05 -15.84 18.11
N PRO A 252 -1.50 -16.93 18.74
CA PRO A 252 -2.68 -16.89 19.60
C PRO A 252 -2.51 -15.75 20.61
N HIS A 253 -3.58 -14.96 20.79
CA HIS A 253 -3.65 -13.88 21.75
C HIS A 253 -3.15 -14.43 23.10
N ARG A 254 -1.94 -14.04 23.53
CA ARG A 254 -1.57 -14.26 24.92
C ARG A 254 -2.37 -13.22 25.68
N PRO A 255 -3.31 -13.62 26.56
CA PRO A 255 -3.91 -12.66 27.47
C PRO A 255 -2.77 -11.93 28.17
N ASP A 256 -2.87 -10.62 28.18
CA ASP A 256 -1.90 -9.74 28.79
C ASP A 256 -1.65 -10.21 30.23
N PRO A 257 -0.43 -10.63 30.63
CA PRO A 257 -0.16 -10.95 32.03
C PRO A 257 -0.32 -9.72 32.93
N ALA A 258 -0.44 -8.51 32.34
CA ALA A 258 -0.74 -7.26 33.01
C ALA A 258 -2.22 -6.81 32.90
N GLY A 259 -3.11 -7.66 32.35
CA GLY A 259 -4.54 -7.46 32.58
C GLY A 259 -4.83 -7.57 34.08
N PRO A 260 -5.75 -6.76 34.66
CA PRO A 260 -6.06 -6.87 36.08
C PRO A 260 -6.38 -8.32 36.40
N LEU A 261 -5.60 -8.93 37.29
CA LEU A 261 -5.96 -10.21 37.89
C LEU A 261 -7.42 -10.09 38.34
N PRO A 262 -8.31 -11.05 38.05
CA PRO A 262 -9.63 -11.07 38.64
C PRO A 262 -9.43 -10.91 40.15
N GLY A 263 -9.89 -9.79 40.69
CA GLY A 263 -9.72 -9.51 42.12
C GLY A 263 -10.32 -10.66 42.93
N PRO A 264 -9.82 -10.95 44.14
CA PRO A 264 -10.30 -12.08 44.97
C PRO A 264 -11.79 -12.05 45.39
N GLY A 265 -12.63 -11.22 44.78
CA GLY A 265 -14.04 -11.01 45.15
C GLY A 265 -15.08 -11.35 44.09
N ALA A 266 -14.72 -11.89 42.92
CA ALA A 266 -15.69 -12.21 41.85
C ALA A 266 -16.11 -13.69 41.78
N GLN A 267 -16.00 -14.44 42.89
CA GLN A 267 -16.71 -15.72 43.05
C GLN A 267 -17.91 -15.49 43.95
N GLY A 268 -19.02 -15.05 43.35
CA GLY A 268 -20.24 -14.71 44.09
C GLY A 268 -21.43 -14.46 43.19
N GLY A 269 -21.71 -15.38 42.26
CA GLY A 269 -22.96 -15.43 41.50
C GLY A 269 -23.65 -16.78 41.72
N PRO A 270 -24.97 -16.86 41.97
CA PRO A 270 -25.62 -18.12 42.33
C PRO A 270 -25.57 -19.12 41.17
N LEU A 271 -25.07 -20.33 41.44
CA LEU A 271 -25.25 -21.47 40.53
C LEU A 271 -26.73 -21.89 40.55
N PRO A 272 -27.43 -21.96 39.40
CA PRO A 272 -28.75 -22.58 39.35
C PRO A 272 -28.58 -24.10 39.38
N GLY A 273 -29.03 -24.71 40.49
CA GLY A 273 -29.56 -26.07 40.55
C GLY A 273 -28.62 -27.23 40.16
N GLY A 274 -28.05 -27.88 41.17
CA GLY A 274 -27.43 -29.20 41.03
C GLY A 274 -27.09 -29.80 42.39
N THR A 275 -27.89 -30.78 42.81
CA THR A 275 -27.77 -31.55 44.06
C THR A 275 -26.37 -32.17 44.24
N PRO A 276 -25.78 -32.18 45.44
CA PRO A 276 -24.45 -32.76 45.67
C PRO A 276 -24.52 -34.30 45.81
N PRO A 277 -23.50 -35.06 45.35
CA PRO A 277 -23.31 -36.42 45.81
C PRO A 277 -22.69 -36.43 47.22
N GLY A 278 -23.23 -37.31 48.07
CA GLY A 278 -22.90 -37.46 49.49
C GLY A 278 -21.43 -37.76 49.78
N GLY A 279 -21.00 -37.31 50.96
CA GLY A 279 -19.60 -37.22 51.38
C GLY A 279 -18.91 -38.55 51.76
N PRO A 280 -17.65 -38.45 52.24
CA PRO A 280 -16.85 -39.59 52.65
C PRO A 280 -17.15 -40.00 54.11
N LEU A 281 -17.23 -41.31 54.37
CA LEU A 281 -17.30 -41.89 55.71
C LEU A 281 -15.98 -41.71 56.48
N PRO A 282 -15.99 -41.39 57.79
CA PRO A 282 -14.81 -41.39 58.64
C PRO A 282 -14.53 -42.78 59.23
N GLY A 283 -13.24 -43.07 59.45
CA GLY A 283 -12.75 -44.38 59.86
C GLY A 283 -12.92 -44.77 61.34
N GLY A 284 -12.45 -45.97 61.67
CA GLY A 284 -12.33 -46.47 63.04
C GLY A 284 -11.47 -47.74 63.10
N ARG A 285 -10.51 -47.76 64.04
CA ARG A 285 -9.59 -48.87 64.36
C ARG A 285 -10.26 -49.93 65.26
N GLY A 286 -9.79 -51.18 65.16
CA GLY A 286 -9.31 -51.97 66.32
C GLY A 286 -10.15 -53.18 66.77
N GLN A 287 -9.41 -54.25 67.14
CA GLN A 287 -9.76 -55.42 67.97
C GLN A 287 -10.67 -56.46 67.26
N ASP A 288 -10.37 -57.76 67.17
CA ASP A 288 -9.57 -58.71 67.97
C ASP A 288 -8.75 -59.69 67.12
#